data_AF-A0A0G0B2T9-F1
#
_entry.id   AF-A0A0G0B2T9-F1
#
_cell.length_a   1.000
_cell.length_b   1.000
_cell.length_c   1.000
_cell.angle_alpha   90.00
_cell.angle_beta   90.00
_cell.angle_gamma   90.00
#
_symmetry.space_group_name_H-M   'P 1'
#
loop_
_entity.id
_entity.type
_entity.pdbx_description
1 polymer ?
#
loop_
_entity_poly.entity_id
_entity_poly.type
_entity_poly.pdbx_seq_one_letter_code
_entity_poly.pdbx_strand_id
1 'polypeptide(L)' 'MIDYLEKTKEELYLRNYISKTVKSYLLCLNNYFHYTQYNTHDASDNSIKKFLLYFNDKNYSPQTINLHLNAIKFF' A
#
# COMPACT_ATOMS: atom_id res chain seq x y z
N MET A 1 -7.39 -1.26 -19.09
CA MET A 1 -6.89 -1.77 -17.80
C MET A 1 -7.17 -0.68 -16.77
N ILE A 2 -7.83 -0.97 -15.66
CA ILE A 2 -7.99 0.00 -14.58
C ILE A 2 -6.64 0.14 -13.88
N ASP A 3 -6.07 1.35 -13.85
CA ASP A 3 -4.90 1.63 -13.03
C ASP A 3 -5.36 1.94 -11.59
N TYR A 4 -5.19 0.96 -10.71
CA TYR A 4 -5.54 1.07 -9.29
C TYR A 4 -4.75 2.18 -8.59
N LEU A 5 -3.51 2.45 -9.00
CA LEU A 5 -2.70 3.51 -8.39
C LEU A 5 -3.22 4.90 -8.79
N GLU A 6 -3.60 5.09 -10.05
CA GLU A 6 -4.17 6.37 -10.50
C GLU A 6 -5.51 6.65 -9.82
N LYS A 7 -6.38 5.64 -9.68
CA LYS A 7 -7.63 5.78 -8.90
C LYS A 7 -7.38 6.14 -7.44
N THR A 8 -6.41 5.47 -6.80
CA THR A 8 -6.03 5.79 -5.41
C THR A 8 -5.52 7.22 -5.30
N LYS A 9 -4.70 7.66 -6.27
CA LYS A 9 -4.16 9.02 -6.32
C LYS A 9 -5.27 10.06 -6.41
N GLU A 10 -6.27 9.85 -7.27
CA GLU A 10 -7.44 10.72 -7.39
C GLU A 10 -8.19 10.81 -6.04
N GLU A 11 -8.50 9.66 -5.42
CA GLU A 11 -9.18 9.60 -4.12
C GLU A 11 -8.41 10.31 -2.99
N LEU A 12 -7.08 10.16 -2.95
CA LEU A 12 -6.24 10.85 -1.97
C LEU A 12 -6.26 12.37 -2.17
N TYR A 13 -6.19 12.85 -3.42
CA TYR A 13 -6.30 14.28 -3.71
C TYR A 13 -7.70 14.83 -3.40
N LEU A 14 -8.76 14.08 -3.71
CA LEU A 14 -10.14 14.45 -3.34
C LEU A 14 -10.32 14.61 -1.82
N ARG A 15 -9.57 13.85 -1.03
CA ARG A 15 -9.55 13.95 0.45
C ARG A 15 -8.56 15.00 0.97
N ASN A 16 -8.00 15.85 0.10
CA ASN A 16 -7.04 16.90 0.43
C ASN A 16 -5.73 16.39 1.06
N TYR A 17 -5.30 15.17 0.71
CA TYR A 17 -3.98 14.70 1.12
C TYR A 17 -2.88 15.51 0.41
N ILE A 18 -1.85 15.91 1.15
CA ILE A 18 -0.71 16.60 0.56
C ILE A 18 0.08 15.67 -0.36
N SER A 19 0.69 16.23 -1.41
CA SER A 19 1.43 15.45 -2.43
C SER A 19 2.48 14.50 -1.85
N LYS A 20 3.14 14.87 -0.73
CA LYS A 20 4.08 13.99 -0.02
C LYS A 20 3.39 12.70 0.45
N THR A 21 2.23 12.81 1.08
CA THR A 21 1.47 11.66 1.58
C THR A 21 0.92 10.84 0.43
N VAL A 22 0.45 11.49 -0.65
CA VAL A 22 0.02 10.79 -1.87
C VAL A 22 1.14 9.91 -2.41
N LYS A 23 2.34 10.46 -2.62
CA LYS A 23 3.50 9.69 -3.11
C LYS A 23 3.86 8.54 -2.18
N SER A 24 3.85 8.77 -0.87
CA SER A 24 4.11 7.71 0.11
C SER A 24 3.10 6.57 0.05
N TYR A 25 1.80 6.88 -0.07
CA TYR A 25 0.75 5.87 -0.17
C TYR A 25 0.85 5.09 -1.48
N LEU A 26 1.05 5.77 -2.61
CA LEU A 26 1.21 5.11 -3.91
C LEU A 26 2.43 4.18 -3.94
N LEU A 27 3.56 4.60 -3.35
CA LEU A 27 4.72 3.72 -3.21
C LEU A 27 4.40 2.49 -2.37
N CYS A 28 3.68 2.66 -1.26
CA CYS A 28 3.31 1.54 -0.39
C CYS A 28 2.41 0.53 -1.10
N LEU A 29 1.42 1.01 -1.84
CA LEU A 29 0.52 0.18 -2.64
C LEU A 29 1.22 -0.48 -3.81
N ASN A 30 2.11 0.22 -4.50
CA ASN A 30 2.90 -0.37 -5.57
C ASN A 30 3.75 -1.54 -5.06
N ASN A 31 4.40 -1.38 -3.91
CA ASN A 31 5.16 -2.47 -3.27
C ASN A 31 4.27 -3.66 -2.92
N TYR A 32 3.05 -3.41 -2.44
CA TYR A 32 2.09 -4.47 -2.15
C TYR A 32 1.63 -5.20 -3.40
N PHE A 33 1.27 -4.46 -4.46
CA PHE A 33 0.87 -5.05 -5.74
C PHE A 33 2.00 -5.85 -6.38
N HIS A 34 3.25 -5.39 -6.29
CA HIS A 34 4.40 -6.19 -6.74
C HIS A 34 4.56 -7.46 -5.91
N TYR A 35 4.38 -7.40 -4.59
CA TYR A 35 4.46 -8.57 -3.72
C TYR A 35 3.40 -9.62 -4.05
N THR A 36 2.16 -9.19 -4.34
CA THR A 36 1.06 -10.09 -4.73
C THR A 36 1.04 -10.44 -6.22
N GLN A 37 2.07 -10.02 -6.98
CA GLN A 37 2.14 -10.19 -8.43
C GLN A 37 0.90 -9.65 -9.17
N TYR A 38 0.37 -8.52 -8.68
CA TYR A 38 -0.86 -7.87 -9.16
C TYR A 38 -2.12 -8.73 -9.03
N ASN A 39 -2.08 -9.81 -8.24
CA ASN A 39 -3.27 -10.57 -7.89
C ASN A 39 -4.03 -9.86 -6.75
N THR A 40 -4.69 -8.76 -7.08
CA THR A 40 -5.46 -7.95 -6.11
C THR A 40 -6.70 -8.66 -5.57
N HIS A 41 -7.09 -9.78 -6.19
CA HIS A 41 -8.19 -10.63 -5.71
C HIS A 41 -7.83 -11.36 -4.41
N ASP A 42 -6.54 -11.46 -4.10
CA ASP A 42 -6.02 -12.08 -2.88
C ASP A 42 -5.65 -11.04 -1.81
N ALA A 43 -6.42 -9.94 -1.69
CA ALA A 43 -6.33 -9.00 -0.57
C ALA A 43 -6.88 -9.59 0.75
N SER A 44 -6.63 -10.88 0.99
CA SER A 44 -6.99 -11.56 2.22
C SER A 44 -6.16 -11.05 3.39
N ASP A 45 -6.71 -11.10 4.61
CA ASP A 45 -5.96 -10.76 5.84
C ASP A 45 -4.61 -11.51 5.92
N ASN A 46 -4.52 -12.71 5.33
CA ASN A 46 -3.32 -13.51 5.32
C ASN A 46 -2.23 -12.94 4.39
N SER A 47 -2.58 -12.46 3.20
CA SER A 47 -1.60 -11.87 2.28
C SER A 47 -1.04 -10.56 2.83
N ILE A 48 -1.90 -9.73 3.45
CA ILE A 48 -1.49 -8.51 4.13
C ILE A 48 -0.54 -8.83 5.29
N LYS A 49 -0.87 -9.81 6.14
CA LYS A 49 0.01 -10.23 7.25
C LYS A 49 1.37 -10.73 6.74
N LYS A 50 1.38 -11.59 5.72
CA LYS A 50 2.63 -12.09 5.11
C LYS A 50 3.48 -10.96 4.50
N PHE A 51 2.83 -10.01 3.84
CA PHE A 51 3.50 -8.83 3.31
C PHE A 51 4.15 -7.99 4.43
N LEU A 52 3.44 -7.71 5.52
CA LEU A 52 3.99 -6.94 6.63
C LEU A 52 5.12 -7.69 7.37
N LEU A 53 5.00 -9.01 7.52
CA LEU A 53 6.06 -9.85 8.07
C LEU A 53 7.34 -9.81 7.22
N TYR A 54 7.22 -9.77 5.89
CA TYR A 54 8.37 -9.59 5.00
C TYR A 54 9.14 -8.28 5.26
N PHE A 55 8.46 -7.18 5.62
CA PHE A 55 9.13 -5.94 6.03
C PHE A 55 9.72 -6.05 7.44
N ASN A 56 9.03 -6.74 8.35
CA ASN A 56 9.54 -6.99 9.70
C ASN A 56 10.84 -7.81 9.67
N ASP A 57 10.90 -8.89 8.89
CA ASP A 57 12.07 -9.76 8.74
C ASP A 57 13.27 -9.01 8.14
N LYS A 58 13.01 -7.94 7.39
CA LYS A 58 14.01 -7.02 6.84
C LYS A 58 14.42 -5.89 7.79
N ASN A 59 13.95 -5.90 9.04
CA ASN A 59 14.22 -4.89 10.06
C ASN A 59 13.79 -3.47 9.66
N TYR A 60 12.73 -3.32 8.86
CA TYR A 60 12.15 -2.00 8.62
C TYR A 60 11.55 -1.42 9.90
N SER A 61 11.57 -0.10 10.01
CA SER A 61 11.01 0.58 11.19
C SER A 61 9.51 0.30 11.36
N PRO A 62 8.98 0.24 12.60
CA PRO A 62 7.55 0.10 12.83
C PRO A 62 6.71 1.18 12.14
N GLN A 63 7.26 2.39 12.00
CA GLN A 63 6.62 3.50 11.29
C GLN A 63 6.45 3.19 9.81
N THR A 64 7.46 2.58 9.17
CA THR A 64 7.38 2.16 7.76
C THR A 64 6.35 1.06 7.57
N ILE A 65 6.33 0.05 8.44
CA ILE A 65 5.37 -1.06 8.40
C ILE A 65 3.94 -0.53 8.56
N ASN A 66 3.72 0.39 9.51
CA ASN A 66 2.41 1.00 9.73
C ASN A 66 1.96 1.88 8.55
N LEU A 67 2.88 2.59 7.89
CA LEU A 67 2.55 3.36 6.69
C LEU A 67 2.09 2.45 5.55
N HIS A 68 2.75 1.30 5.37
CA HIS A 68 2.31 0.27 4.42
C HIS A 68 0.92 -0.25 4.75
N LEU A 69 0.66 -0.61 6.01
CA LEU A 69 -0.66 -1.08 6.45
C LEU A 69 -1.75 -0.03 6.24
N ASN A 70 -1.48 1.24 6.56
CA ASN A 70 -2.45 2.32 6.39
C ASN A 70 -2.76 2.60 4.92
N ALA A 71 -1.76 2.50 4.04
CA ALA A 71 -1.97 2.62 2.61
C ALA A 71 -2.83 1.48 2.07
N ILE A 72 -2.55 0.23 2.49
CA ILE A 72 -3.36 -0.94 2.09
C ILE A 72 -4.79 -0.85 2.61
N LYS A 73 -5.00 -0.40 3.86
CA LYS A 73 -6.35 -0.19 4.42
C LYS A 73 -7.14 0.91 3.73
N PHE A 74 -6.44 1.87 3.13
CA PHE A 74 -7.08 2.97 2.41
C PHE A 74 -7.60 2.53 1.03
N PHE A 75 -6.85 1.64 0.37
CA PHE A 75 -7.19 1.07 -0.94
C PHE A 75 -8.34 0.08 -0.84
#